data_AF-A0A3R9SHR3-F1
#
_entry.id   AF-A0A3R9SHR3-F1
#
_cell.length_a   1.000
_cell.length_b   1.000
_cell.length_c   1.000
_cell.angle_alpha   90.00
_cell.angle_beta   90.00
_cell.angle_gamma   90.00
#
_symmetry.space_group_name_H-M   'P 1'
#
loop_
_entity.id
_entity.type
_entity.pdbx_description
1 polymer ?
#
loop_
_entity_poly.entity_id
_entity_poly.type
_entity_poly.pdbx_seq_one_letter_code
_entity_poly.pdbx_strand_id
1 'polypeptide(L)'
;GQGLELGLKTLQVTRAYCSSFSLGAGDTMLRIATEFAIERELYNKKVISIPLVREQLATAYAYLLAAEVLSLVGARGLHVCINQFSTWSPIVKVLVPEYVESLAKITSSVLGSRFFLRNAYADGMFQKAFRDHLIVSVFDGSSTVCLDSLSFQLKSANKGRSKKADHFNQAEAKARYRQLYDLQVETGAIDFRELEIFNRDGDLVMESLETIIEMLNDSDVTVGLSAETLATLCERANQLLVEQRSLDQKIQDYFSNSEQSKEFETMRFSLARNYAELFARIAVLGFWVFNRHGLRPALQDGAWLIIFLNAAEGQTAPPMTSLRESTLADLLDRISTNHMLSVIDFALAPRDAKPVKKEITP
;
A
#
# COMPACT_ATOMS: atom_id res chain seq x y z
N GLY A 1 -34.29 -11.60 8.56
CA GLY A 1 -34.00 -10.89 7.29
C GLY A 1 -32.51 -10.94 7.00
N GLN A 2 -32.09 -10.82 5.74
CA GLN A 2 -30.68 -10.94 5.32
C GLN A 2 -29.95 -9.58 5.21
N GLY A 3 -30.58 -8.47 5.61
CA GLY A 3 -30.06 -7.12 5.37
C GLY A 3 -28.69 -6.83 6.01
N LEU A 4 -28.46 -7.29 7.25
CA LEU A 4 -27.16 -7.10 7.91
C LEU A 4 -26.05 -7.90 7.22
N GLU A 5 -26.32 -9.15 6.86
CA GLU A 5 -25.37 -10.00 6.15
C GLU A 5 -24.98 -9.38 4.81
N LEU A 6 -25.98 -8.95 4.02
CA LEU A 6 -25.75 -8.32 2.73
C LEU A 6 -24.97 -7.00 2.88
N GLY A 7 -25.31 -6.19 3.89
CA GLY A 7 -24.61 -4.94 4.19
C GLY A 7 -23.13 -5.17 4.51
N LEU A 8 -22.81 -6.14 5.37
CA LEU A 8 -21.43 -6.48 5.71
C LEU A 8 -20.65 -7.02 4.51
N LYS A 9 -21.24 -7.89 3.69
CA LYS A 9 -20.62 -8.39 2.45
C LYS A 9 -20.36 -7.26 1.45
N THR A 10 -21.32 -6.35 1.28
CA THR A 10 -21.20 -5.18 0.40
C THR A 10 -20.06 -4.27 0.86
N LEU A 11 -19.98 -3.99 2.17
CA LEU A 11 -18.91 -3.18 2.73
C LEU A 11 -17.52 -3.76 2.46
N GLN A 12 -17.35 -5.07 2.44
CA GLN A 12 -16.04 -5.65 2.12
C GLN A 12 -15.58 -5.23 0.72
N VAL A 13 -16.49 -5.29 -0.26
CA VAL A 13 -16.22 -4.90 -1.65
C VAL A 13 -15.97 -3.39 -1.75
N THR A 14 -16.87 -2.57 -1.20
CA THR A 14 -16.75 -1.11 -1.34
C THR A 14 -15.53 -0.55 -0.62
N ARG A 15 -15.19 -1.07 0.57
CA ARG A 15 -13.97 -0.73 1.32
C ARG A 15 -12.71 -0.90 0.49
N ALA A 16 -12.61 -1.99 -0.28
CA ALA A 16 -11.46 -2.26 -1.12
C ALA A 16 -11.33 -1.26 -2.26
N TYR A 17 -12.44 -0.90 -2.92
CA TYR A 17 -12.41 0.04 -4.05
C TYR A 17 -12.36 1.51 -3.63
N CYS A 18 -12.84 1.88 -2.44
CA CYS A 18 -12.75 3.26 -1.93
C CYS A 18 -11.32 3.76 -1.76
N SER A 19 -10.35 2.84 -1.64
CA SER A 19 -8.92 3.14 -1.66
C SER A 19 -8.51 3.96 -2.90
N SER A 20 -9.18 3.77 -4.04
CA SER A 20 -8.93 4.50 -5.29
C SER A 20 -9.15 6.01 -5.17
N PHE A 21 -10.09 6.46 -4.32
CA PHE A 21 -10.30 7.89 -4.05
C PHE A 21 -9.05 8.51 -3.41
N SER A 22 -8.45 7.79 -2.45
CA SER A 22 -7.21 8.21 -1.80
C SER A 22 -6.04 8.23 -2.80
N LEU A 23 -5.92 7.25 -3.70
CA LEU A 23 -4.87 7.25 -4.72
C LEU A 23 -4.96 8.48 -5.65
N GLY A 24 -6.16 8.81 -6.13
CA GLY A 24 -6.36 9.99 -6.97
C GLY A 24 -6.05 11.31 -6.26
N ALA A 25 -6.43 11.42 -4.99
CA ALA A 25 -6.08 12.57 -4.16
C ALA A 25 -4.56 12.65 -3.90
N GLY A 26 -3.92 11.51 -3.64
CA GLY A 26 -2.48 11.38 -3.44
C GLY A 26 -1.65 11.81 -4.65
N ASP A 27 -1.98 11.32 -5.85
CA ASP A 27 -1.34 11.75 -7.11
C ASP A 27 -1.44 13.27 -7.26
N THR A 28 -2.66 13.81 -7.10
CA THR A 28 -2.92 15.25 -7.23
C THR A 28 -2.07 16.07 -6.25
N MET A 29 -2.05 15.69 -4.97
CA MET A 29 -1.28 16.39 -3.94
C MET A 29 0.22 16.33 -4.20
N LEU A 30 0.75 15.15 -4.54
CA LEU A 30 2.17 14.95 -4.81
C LEU A 30 2.63 15.70 -6.06
N ARG A 31 1.83 15.68 -7.12
CA ARG A 31 2.09 16.42 -8.36
C ARG A 31 2.19 17.92 -8.11
N ILE A 32 1.19 18.50 -7.43
CA ILE A 32 1.17 19.93 -7.09
C ILE A 32 2.38 20.32 -6.23
N ALA A 33 2.72 19.52 -5.21
CA ALA A 33 3.86 19.81 -4.35
C ALA A 33 5.20 19.70 -5.09
N THR A 34 5.32 18.77 -6.03
CA THR A 34 6.53 18.57 -6.83
C THR A 34 6.71 19.69 -7.86
N GLU A 35 5.64 20.05 -8.58
CA GLU A 35 5.64 21.21 -9.49
C GLU A 35 6.03 22.49 -8.74
N PHE A 36 5.46 22.70 -7.54
CA PHE A 36 5.85 23.81 -6.69
C PHE A 36 7.35 23.79 -6.34
N ALA A 37 7.89 22.63 -5.97
CA ALA A 37 9.30 22.51 -5.62
C ALA A 37 10.24 22.80 -6.80
N ILE A 38 9.83 22.45 -8.02
CA ILE A 38 10.59 22.71 -9.26
C ILE A 38 10.58 24.20 -9.61
N GLU A 39 9.42 24.86 -9.48
CA GLU A 39 9.24 26.24 -9.91
C GLU A 39 9.74 27.25 -8.86
N ARG A 40 9.49 26.99 -7.58
CA ARG A 40 9.73 27.94 -6.50
C ARG A 40 11.21 28.15 -6.22
N GLU A 41 11.58 29.42 -6.09
CA GLU A 41 12.92 29.84 -5.64
C GLU A 41 12.93 30.37 -4.21
N LEU A 42 13.95 29.97 -3.45
CA LEU A 42 14.32 30.49 -2.14
C LEU A 42 15.83 30.73 -2.15
N TYR A 43 16.26 31.94 -1.78
CA TYR A 43 17.69 32.29 -1.72
C TYR A 43 18.47 31.98 -3.01
N ASN A 44 17.90 32.34 -4.17
CA ASN A 44 18.43 32.10 -5.52
C ASN A 44 18.66 30.61 -5.87
N LYS A 45 17.98 29.68 -5.18
CA LYS A 45 17.99 28.25 -5.51
C LYS A 45 16.57 27.72 -5.59
N LYS A 46 16.33 26.77 -6.50
CA LYS A 46 15.05 26.05 -6.55
C LYS A 46 14.84 25.25 -5.27
N VAL A 47 13.60 25.17 -4.80
CA VAL A 47 13.23 24.39 -3.60
C VAL A 47 13.59 22.91 -3.78
N ILE A 48 13.45 22.35 -4.98
CA ILE A 48 13.85 20.97 -5.33
C ILE A 48 15.36 20.68 -5.18
N SER A 49 16.20 21.72 -5.08
CA SER A 49 17.64 21.54 -4.85
C SER A 49 18.00 21.31 -3.38
N ILE A 50 17.05 21.52 -2.46
CA ILE A 50 17.24 21.31 -1.03
C ILE A 50 17.20 19.81 -0.75
N PRO A 51 18.24 19.20 -0.15
CA PRO A 51 18.30 17.76 0.08
C PRO A 51 17.10 17.19 0.86
N LEU A 52 16.63 17.92 1.87
CA LEU A 52 15.45 17.54 2.66
C LEU A 52 14.17 17.47 1.80
N VAL A 53 13.99 18.41 0.86
CA VAL A 53 12.80 18.40 -0.03
C VAL A 53 12.85 17.22 -0.97
N ARG A 54 14.03 16.89 -1.51
CA ARG A 54 14.23 15.72 -2.38
C ARG A 54 13.85 14.43 -1.67
N GLU A 55 14.23 14.33 -0.40
CA GLU A 55 13.93 13.18 0.45
C GLU A 55 12.44 13.09 0.72
N GLN A 56 11.83 14.20 1.14
CA GLN A 56 10.40 14.31 1.37
C GLN A 56 9.60 13.86 0.15
N LEU A 57 9.94 14.34 -1.06
CA LEU A 57 9.23 13.95 -2.27
C LEU A 57 9.43 12.49 -2.65
N ALA A 58 10.65 11.93 -2.50
CA ALA A 58 10.90 10.51 -2.73
C ALA A 58 10.12 9.62 -1.76
N THR A 59 10.09 9.97 -0.47
CA THR A 59 9.33 9.25 0.55
C THR A 59 7.83 9.35 0.33
N ALA A 60 7.32 10.55 -0.01
CA ALA A 60 5.93 10.74 -0.36
C ALA A 60 5.53 9.88 -1.57
N TYR A 61 6.39 9.81 -2.59
CA TYR A 61 6.14 8.97 -3.74
C TYR A 61 6.15 7.47 -3.42
N ALA A 62 7.10 7.02 -2.59
CA ALA A 62 7.13 5.65 -2.11
C ALA A 62 5.84 5.25 -1.35
N TYR A 63 5.28 6.15 -0.52
CA TYR A 63 3.98 5.93 0.10
C TYR A 63 2.84 5.80 -0.92
N LEU A 64 2.83 6.61 -1.98
CA LEU A 64 1.80 6.52 -3.03
C LEU A 64 1.87 5.18 -3.77
N LEU A 65 3.07 4.75 -4.17
CA LEU A 65 3.28 3.47 -4.84
C LEU A 65 2.89 2.30 -3.94
N ALA A 66 3.26 2.33 -2.66
CA ALA A 66 2.87 1.30 -1.70
C ALA A 66 1.34 1.25 -1.46
N ALA A 67 0.70 2.42 -1.40
CA ALA A 67 -0.76 2.53 -1.28
C ALA A 67 -1.47 1.93 -2.50
N GLU A 68 -0.96 2.19 -3.70
CA GLU A 68 -1.50 1.59 -4.92
C GLU A 68 -1.30 0.08 -4.94
N VAL A 69 -0.10 -0.40 -4.61
CA VAL A 69 0.19 -1.84 -4.56
C VAL A 69 -0.74 -2.56 -3.58
N LEU A 70 -0.95 -1.99 -2.40
CA LEU A 70 -1.90 -2.56 -1.43
C LEU A 70 -3.34 -2.57 -1.98
N SER A 71 -3.73 -1.54 -2.71
CA SER A 71 -5.04 -1.46 -3.38
C SER A 71 -5.18 -2.52 -4.48
N LEU A 72 -4.14 -2.74 -5.29
CA LEU A 72 -4.10 -3.77 -6.34
C LEU A 72 -4.15 -5.18 -5.74
N VAL A 73 -3.36 -5.46 -4.70
CA VAL A 73 -3.38 -6.74 -3.98
C VAL A 73 -4.76 -6.97 -3.35
N GLY A 74 -5.37 -5.93 -2.77
CA GLY A 74 -6.74 -5.97 -2.28
C GLY A 74 -7.75 -6.32 -3.38
N ALA A 75 -7.71 -5.62 -4.52
CA ALA A 75 -8.59 -5.89 -5.64
C ALA A 75 -8.41 -7.32 -6.18
N ARG A 76 -7.16 -7.77 -6.39
CA ARG A 76 -6.85 -9.13 -6.84
C ARG A 76 -7.24 -10.19 -5.82
N GLY A 77 -7.18 -9.88 -4.52
CA GLY A 77 -7.64 -10.75 -3.44
C GLY A 77 -9.09 -11.19 -3.57
N LEU A 78 -9.98 -10.34 -4.09
CA LEU A 78 -11.38 -10.70 -4.39
C LEU A 78 -11.49 -11.83 -5.42
N HIS A 79 -10.50 -11.99 -6.30
CA HIS A 79 -10.50 -13.04 -7.31
C HIS A 79 -9.83 -14.33 -6.82
N VAL A 80 -8.78 -14.21 -5.99
CA VAL A 80 -7.88 -15.33 -5.65
C VAL A 80 -8.18 -15.96 -4.29
N CYS A 81 -8.69 -15.18 -3.34
CA CYS A 81 -8.93 -15.59 -1.96
C CYS A 81 -10.11 -14.82 -1.36
N ILE A 82 -11.26 -14.87 -2.05
CA ILE A 82 -12.48 -14.16 -1.66
C ILE A 82 -12.99 -14.56 -0.26
N ASN A 83 -12.76 -15.80 0.14
CA ASN A 83 -13.04 -16.34 1.48
C ASN A 83 -12.22 -15.69 2.61
N GLN A 84 -11.08 -15.06 2.30
CA GLN A 84 -10.24 -14.33 3.25
C GLN A 84 -10.59 -12.82 3.28
N PHE A 85 -11.49 -12.34 2.43
CA PHE A 85 -11.62 -10.91 2.15
C PHE A 85 -12.20 -10.07 3.30
N SER A 86 -12.86 -10.73 4.26
CA SER A 86 -13.34 -10.09 5.48
C SER A 86 -12.21 -9.61 6.41
N THR A 87 -10.97 -10.08 6.22
CA THR A 87 -9.78 -9.54 6.90
C THR A 87 -9.02 -8.56 6.02
N TRP A 88 -9.03 -8.73 4.70
CA TRP A 88 -8.26 -7.87 3.80
C TRP A 88 -8.93 -6.52 3.54
N SER A 89 -10.24 -6.52 3.35
CA SER A 89 -11.00 -5.28 3.13
C SER A 89 -10.80 -4.23 4.25
N PRO A 90 -10.85 -4.55 5.56
CA PRO A 90 -10.54 -3.56 6.59
C PRO A 90 -9.07 -3.13 6.60
N ILE A 91 -8.12 -4.01 6.26
CA ILE A 91 -6.68 -3.66 6.18
C ILE A 91 -6.45 -2.61 5.09
N VAL A 92 -6.93 -2.86 3.86
CA VAL A 92 -6.81 -1.94 2.72
C VAL A 92 -7.50 -0.61 3.06
N LYS A 93 -8.70 -0.67 3.64
CA LYS A 93 -9.49 0.51 4.01
C LYS A 93 -8.83 1.39 5.06
N VAL A 94 -8.02 0.82 5.94
CA VAL A 94 -7.30 1.55 6.98
C VAL A 94 -6.00 2.11 6.42
N LEU A 95 -5.18 1.28 5.80
CA LEU A 95 -3.79 1.63 5.51
C LEU A 95 -3.62 2.46 4.23
N VAL A 96 -4.43 2.23 3.19
CA VAL A 96 -4.31 3.04 1.97
C VAL A 96 -4.59 4.51 2.25
N PRO A 97 -5.67 4.88 2.98
CA PRO A 97 -5.87 6.28 3.33
C PRO A 97 -4.75 6.86 4.20
N GLU A 98 -4.23 6.10 5.16
CA GLU A 98 -3.17 6.56 6.06
C GLU A 98 -1.81 6.76 5.37
N TYR A 99 -1.48 5.95 4.36
CA TYR A 99 -0.30 6.18 3.52
C TYR A 99 -0.44 7.48 2.72
N VAL A 100 -1.64 7.77 2.21
CA VAL A 100 -1.91 9.04 1.53
C VAL A 100 -1.95 10.22 2.52
N GLU A 101 -2.38 10.03 3.76
CA GLU A 101 -2.27 11.04 4.83
C GLU A 101 -0.80 11.33 5.18
N SER A 102 0.05 10.30 5.23
CA SER A 102 1.50 10.43 5.43
C SER A 102 2.13 11.23 4.29
N LEU A 103 1.78 10.91 3.04
CA LEU A 103 2.15 11.69 1.85
C LEU A 103 1.67 13.15 1.97
N ALA A 104 0.42 13.39 2.38
CA ALA A 104 -0.15 14.72 2.51
C ALA A 104 0.58 15.56 3.58
N LYS A 105 0.96 14.94 4.70
CA LYS A 105 1.76 15.58 5.75
C LYS A 105 3.14 15.99 5.23
N ILE A 106 3.78 15.15 4.43
CA ILE A 106 5.08 15.44 3.83
C ILE A 106 4.97 16.58 2.80
N THR A 107 4.03 16.45 1.87
CA THR A 107 3.84 17.42 0.77
C THR A 107 3.33 18.78 1.24
N SER A 108 2.52 18.84 2.30
CA SER A 108 2.10 20.11 2.93
C SER A 108 3.29 20.86 3.54
N SER A 109 4.27 20.14 4.11
CA SER A 109 5.53 20.73 4.59
C SER A 109 6.33 21.37 3.44
N VAL A 110 6.41 20.69 2.29
CA VAL A 110 7.07 21.22 1.07
C VAL A 110 6.40 22.51 0.58
N LEU A 111 5.06 22.59 0.63
CA LEU A 111 4.31 23.80 0.25
C LEU A 111 4.46 24.96 1.26
N GLY A 112 4.78 24.65 2.52
CA GLY A 112 4.88 25.63 3.59
C GLY A 112 3.57 26.41 3.79
N SER A 113 3.64 27.74 3.92
CA SER A 113 2.46 28.57 4.18
C SER A 113 1.39 28.50 3.07
N ARG A 114 1.76 28.14 1.83
CA ARG A 114 0.81 28.01 0.72
C ARG A 114 -0.18 26.87 0.92
N PHE A 115 0.18 25.87 1.72
CA PHE A 115 -0.77 24.84 2.15
C PHE A 115 -2.03 25.46 2.80
N PHE A 116 -1.93 26.61 3.48
CA PHE A 116 -3.06 27.28 4.14
C PHE A 116 -3.82 28.27 3.24
N LEU A 117 -3.28 28.62 2.07
CA LEU A 117 -3.85 29.65 1.19
C LEU A 117 -4.63 29.04 0.02
N ARG A 118 -5.92 29.41 -0.11
CA ARG A 118 -6.81 28.88 -1.15
C ARG A 118 -6.55 29.43 -2.55
N ASN A 119 -6.11 30.67 -2.66
CA ASN A 119 -5.97 31.37 -3.95
C ASN A 119 -4.50 31.67 -4.32
N ALA A 120 -3.53 31.06 -3.62
CA ALA A 120 -2.11 31.42 -3.78
C ALA A 120 -1.32 30.50 -4.72
N TYR A 121 -1.74 29.24 -4.89
CA TYR A 121 -1.09 28.27 -5.77
C TYR A 121 -2.08 27.22 -6.23
N ALA A 122 -2.01 26.86 -7.53
CA ALA A 122 -2.83 25.83 -8.17
C ALA A 122 -4.34 25.91 -7.81
N ASP A 123 -4.89 27.12 -7.70
CA ASP A 123 -6.30 27.41 -7.37
C ASP A 123 -6.85 26.64 -6.15
N GLY A 124 -5.97 26.33 -5.18
CA GLY A 124 -6.35 25.62 -3.96
C GLY A 124 -6.64 24.13 -4.17
N MET A 125 -6.25 23.56 -5.32
CA MET A 125 -6.48 22.16 -5.65
C MET A 125 -5.86 21.19 -4.65
N PHE A 126 -4.70 21.53 -4.08
CA PHE A 126 -4.11 20.74 -3.00
C PHE A 126 -5.05 20.66 -1.79
N GLN A 127 -5.59 21.80 -1.32
CA GLN A 127 -6.50 21.82 -0.18
C GLN A 127 -7.82 21.11 -0.48
N LYS A 128 -8.30 21.20 -1.72
CA LYS A 128 -9.47 20.45 -2.15
C LYS A 128 -9.20 18.95 -2.04
N ALA A 129 -8.16 18.45 -2.71
CA ALA A 129 -7.78 17.04 -2.67
C ALA A 129 -7.54 16.55 -1.23
N PHE A 130 -6.86 17.33 -0.40
CA PHE A 130 -6.63 17.01 1.00
C PHE A 130 -7.94 16.87 1.80
N ARG A 131 -8.85 17.85 1.70
CA ARG A 131 -10.14 17.80 2.43
C ARG A 131 -11.03 16.67 1.93
N ASP A 132 -11.06 16.44 0.62
CA ASP A 132 -11.85 15.37 0.01
C ASP A 132 -11.29 14.00 0.40
N HIS A 133 -9.97 13.87 0.60
CA HIS A 133 -9.32 12.65 1.09
C HIS A 133 -9.66 12.33 2.55
N LEU A 134 -9.71 13.33 3.43
CA LEU A 134 -9.92 13.12 4.87
C LEU A 134 -11.25 12.42 5.21
N ILE A 135 -12.27 12.48 4.34
CA ILE A 135 -13.53 11.76 4.57
C ILE A 135 -13.38 10.25 4.41
N VAL A 136 -12.39 9.80 3.63
CA VAL A 136 -12.23 8.39 3.28
C VAL A 136 -11.93 7.55 4.53
N SER A 137 -11.22 8.08 5.53
CA SER A 137 -10.94 7.37 6.80
C SER A 137 -12.19 7.12 7.66
N VAL A 138 -13.31 7.80 7.38
CA VAL A 138 -14.60 7.68 8.10
C VAL A 138 -15.66 6.95 7.26
N PHE A 139 -15.69 7.21 5.95
CA PHE A 139 -16.63 6.60 5.01
C PHE A 139 -16.50 5.07 4.96
N ASP A 140 -17.60 4.34 4.72
CA ASP A 140 -17.64 2.85 4.67
C ASP A 140 -17.03 2.13 5.87
N GLY A 141 -17.12 2.77 7.04
CA GLY A 141 -16.55 2.31 8.30
C GLY A 141 -15.27 3.06 8.63
N SER A 142 -15.23 3.62 9.83
CA SER A 142 -14.05 4.31 10.34
C SER A 142 -12.87 3.34 10.48
N SER A 143 -11.65 3.87 10.51
CA SER A 143 -10.45 3.06 10.78
C SER A 143 -10.60 2.24 12.07
N THR A 144 -11.23 2.80 13.10
CA THR A 144 -11.51 2.11 14.37
C THR A 144 -12.47 0.93 14.20
N VAL A 145 -13.56 1.10 13.46
CA VAL A 145 -14.51 0.01 13.18
C VAL A 145 -13.86 -1.09 12.33
N CYS A 146 -13.03 -0.72 11.37
CA CYS A 146 -12.31 -1.67 10.52
C CYS A 146 -11.30 -2.50 11.33
N LEU A 147 -10.48 -1.83 12.16
CA LEU A 147 -9.51 -2.51 13.03
C LEU A 147 -10.21 -3.38 14.08
N ASP A 148 -11.32 -2.93 14.66
CA ASP A 148 -12.09 -3.76 15.58
C ASP A 148 -12.65 -5.01 14.90
N SER A 149 -13.20 -4.88 13.69
CA SER A 149 -13.67 -6.03 12.88
C SER A 149 -12.55 -7.01 12.52
N LEU A 150 -11.35 -6.51 12.21
CA LEU A 150 -10.15 -7.35 11.98
C LEU A 150 -9.73 -8.08 13.27
N SER A 151 -9.79 -7.38 14.40
CA SER A 151 -9.31 -7.86 15.70
C SER A 151 -9.99 -9.16 16.17
N PHE A 152 -11.26 -9.36 15.81
CA PHE A 152 -12.02 -10.60 16.09
C PHE A 152 -11.61 -11.79 15.20
N GLN A 153 -10.91 -11.55 14.09
CA GLN A 153 -10.56 -12.55 13.09
C GLN A 153 -9.08 -12.94 13.10
N LEU A 154 -8.27 -12.31 13.95
CA LEU A 154 -6.82 -12.56 14.02
C LEU A 154 -6.49 -14.03 14.30
N LYS A 155 -7.27 -14.69 15.17
CA LYS A 155 -7.06 -16.12 15.46
C LYS A 155 -7.22 -16.98 14.21
N SER A 156 -8.25 -16.73 13.38
CA SER A 156 -8.48 -17.52 12.16
C SER A 156 -7.50 -17.17 11.05
N ALA A 157 -7.15 -15.89 10.90
CA ALA A 157 -6.15 -15.43 9.94
C ALA A 157 -4.73 -15.95 10.24
N ASN A 158 -4.47 -16.38 11.48
CA ASN A 158 -3.22 -17.03 11.89
C ASN A 158 -3.22 -18.56 11.70
N LYS A 159 -4.39 -19.22 11.66
CA LYS A 159 -4.50 -20.70 11.59
C LYS A 159 -3.73 -21.33 10.43
N GLY A 160 -3.71 -20.67 9.26
CA GLY A 160 -3.04 -21.17 8.07
C GLY A 160 -1.54 -21.38 8.26
N ARG A 161 -0.88 -20.50 9.05
CA ARG A 161 0.55 -20.59 9.35
C ARG A 161 0.84 -21.58 10.48
N SER A 162 0.01 -21.67 11.51
CA SER A 162 0.22 -22.59 12.64
C SER A 162 0.06 -24.09 12.29
N LYS A 163 -0.60 -24.42 11.16
CA LYS A 163 -0.87 -25.82 10.75
C LYS A 163 -0.03 -26.31 9.56
N LYS A 164 0.73 -25.43 8.90
CA LYS A 164 1.39 -25.71 7.61
C LYS A 164 2.81 -26.30 7.72
N ALA A 165 3.03 -27.22 8.66
CA ALA A 165 4.19 -28.10 8.57
C ALA A 165 4.00 -29.21 7.51
N ASP A 166 2.77 -29.58 7.12
CA ASP A 166 2.56 -30.91 6.51
C ASP A 166 1.74 -31.04 5.21
N HIS A 167 1.13 -30.01 4.58
CA HIS A 167 0.06 -30.29 3.58
C HIS A 167 -0.08 -29.45 2.31
N PHE A 168 0.81 -28.50 1.98
CA PHE A 168 0.79 -27.85 0.67
C PHE A 168 2.03 -28.19 -0.15
N ASN A 169 1.82 -28.62 -1.39
CA ASN A 169 2.89 -28.68 -2.39
C ASN A 169 3.40 -27.25 -2.61
N GLN A 170 4.70 -27.01 -2.38
CA GLN A 170 5.33 -25.68 -2.55
C GLN A 170 5.06 -25.07 -3.93
N ALA A 171 4.94 -25.91 -4.97
CA ALA A 171 4.61 -25.48 -6.32
C ALA A 171 3.20 -24.86 -6.42
N GLU A 172 2.21 -25.46 -5.75
CA GLU A 172 0.82 -24.97 -5.75
C GLU A 172 0.71 -23.66 -4.97
N ALA A 173 1.40 -23.54 -3.82
CA ALA A 173 1.45 -22.30 -3.06
C ALA A 173 2.05 -21.16 -3.89
N LYS A 174 3.19 -21.41 -4.54
CA LYS A 174 3.83 -20.44 -5.43
C LYS A 174 2.95 -20.04 -6.61
N ALA A 175 2.17 -20.97 -7.17
CA ALA A 175 1.20 -20.66 -8.23
C ALA A 175 0.08 -19.71 -7.74
N ARG A 176 -0.43 -19.91 -6.51
CA ARG A 176 -1.41 -19.00 -5.90
C ARG A 176 -0.82 -17.62 -5.62
N TYR A 177 0.44 -17.54 -5.16
CA TYR A 177 1.12 -16.25 -4.98
C TYR A 177 1.32 -15.52 -6.31
N ARG A 178 1.62 -16.24 -7.41
CA ARG A 178 1.63 -15.65 -8.76
C ARG A 178 0.26 -15.11 -9.14
N GLN A 179 -0.81 -15.88 -8.97
CA GLN A 179 -2.16 -15.38 -9.21
C GLN A 179 -2.50 -14.15 -8.38
N LEU A 180 -2.00 -14.04 -7.14
CA LEU A 180 -2.24 -12.87 -6.31
C LEU A 180 -1.43 -11.64 -6.76
N TYR A 181 -0.12 -11.80 -6.93
CA TYR A 181 0.79 -10.66 -7.10
C TYR A 181 1.07 -10.31 -8.56
N ASP A 182 1.30 -11.30 -9.43
CA ASP A 182 1.78 -11.10 -10.81
C ASP A 182 0.68 -10.51 -11.69
N LEU A 183 0.86 -9.26 -12.12
CA LEU A 183 -0.10 -8.53 -12.95
C LEU A 183 -0.28 -9.13 -14.34
N GLN A 184 0.68 -9.92 -14.83
CA GLN A 184 0.60 -10.58 -16.14
C GLN A 184 -0.23 -11.87 -16.08
N VAL A 185 -0.50 -12.38 -14.87
CA VAL A 185 -1.36 -13.55 -14.68
C VAL A 185 -2.82 -13.07 -14.60
N GLU A 186 -3.62 -13.50 -15.58
CA GLU A 186 -5.06 -13.28 -15.59
C GLU A 186 -5.73 -13.98 -14.40
N THR A 187 -6.71 -13.31 -13.80
CA THR A 187 -7.52 -13.86 -12.72
C THR A 187 -8.90 -14.28 -13.23
N GLY A 188 -9.50 -15.28 -12.58
CA GLY A 188 -10.85 -15.71 -12.89
C GLY A 188 -11.91 -14.68 -12.51
N ALA A 189 -13.16 -14.91 -12.95
CA ALA A 189 -14.30 -14.10 -12.54
C ALA A 189 -14.55 -14.19 -11.02
N ILE A 190 -14.98 -13.09 -10.41
CA ILE A 190 -15.32 -13.04 -8.99
C ILE A 190 -16.63 -13.80 -8.77
N ASP A 191 -16.61 -14.82 -7.90
CA ASP A 191 -17.82 -15.50 -7.44
C ASP A 191 -18.26 -14.97 -6.07
N PHE A 192 -19.12 -13.95 -6.06
CA PHE A 192 -19.62 -13.34 -4.82
C PHE A 192 -20.43 -14.29 -3.92
N ARG A 193 -20.79 -15.50 -4.38
CA ARG A 193 -21.44 -16.52 -3.54
C ARG A 193 -20.49 -17.09 -2.49
N GLU A 194 -19.19 -17.08 -2.78
CA GLU A 194 -18.10 -17.52 -1.89
C GLU A 194 -17.67 -16.43 -0.89
N LEU A 195 -18.23 -15.21 -0.99
CA LEU A 195 -17.90 -14.12 -0.09
C LEU A 195 -18.49 -14.37 1.31
N GLU A 196 -17.63 -14.65 2.28
CA GLU A 196 -18.00 -14.88 3.68
C GLU A 196 -17.83 -13.60 4.53
N ILE A 197 -18.51 -13.54 5.67
CA ILE A 197 -18.35 -12.43 6.65
C ILE A 197 -17.14 -12.65 7.57
N PHE A 198 -16.68 -13.89 7.68
CA PHE A 198 -15.58 -14.27 8.56
C PHE A 198 -14.59 -15.14 7.81
N ASN A 199 -13.31 -14.80 7.92
CA ASN A 199 -12.21 -15.57 7.37
C ASN A 199 -11.98 -16.83 8.21
N ARG A 200 -11.82 -17.98 7.56
CA ARG A 200 -11.53 -19.27 8.19
C ARG A 200 -10.22 -19.92 7.73
N ASP A 201 -9.58 -19.40 6.69
CA ASP A 201 -8.62 -20.11 5.84
C ASP A 201 -7.22 -19.49 5.82
N GLY A 202 -6.81 -18.88 6.93
CA GLY A 202 -5.49 -18.26 7.04
C GLY A 202 -5.40 -16.94 6.29
N ASP A 203 -4.20 -16.60 5.84
CA ASP A 203 -3.95 -15.34 5.13
C ASP A 203 -2.84 -15.55 4.09
N LEU A 204 -3.22 -15.47 2.82
CA LEU A 204 -2.35 -15.81 1.70
C LEU A 204 -1.15 -14.86 1.58
N VAL A 205 -1.31 -13.56 1.93
CA VAL A 205 -0.19 -12.60 1.91
C VAL A 205 0.79 -12.96 3.00
N MET A 206 0.31 -13.16 4.23
CA MET A 206 1.18 -13.51 5.35
C MET A 206 1.91 -14.83 5.11
N GLU A 207 1.24 -15.82 4.50
CA GLU A 207 1.84 -17.12 4.15
C GLU A 207 2.89 -17.04 3.03
N SER A 208 2.91 -15.96 2.24
CA SER A 208 3.84 -15.82 1.10
C SER A 208 5.26 -15.42 1.48
N LEU A 209 5.49 -14.95 2.71
CA LEU A 209 6.76 -14.32 3.11
C LEU A 209 7.98 -15.24 2.99
N GLU A 210 7.88 -16.50 3.39
CA GLU A 210 9.02 -17.44 3.28
C GLU A 210 9.38 -17.70 1.81
N THR A 211 8.39 -17.89 0.94
CA THR A 211 8.63 -18.02 -0.52
C THR A 211 9.19 -16.74 -1.14
N ILE A 212 8.78 -15.57 -0.67
CA ILE A 212 9.35 -14.28 -1.10
C ILE A 212 10.84 -14.22 -0.72
N ILE A 213 11.21 -14.64 0.49
CA ILE A 213 12.61 -14.69 0.95
C ILE A 213 13.42 -15.69 0.12
N GLU A 214 12.87 -16.87 -0.17
CA GLU A 214 13.50 -17.86 -1.06
C GLU A 214 13.76 -17.27 -2.45
N MET A 215 12.79 -16.53 -3.01
CA MET A 215 12.94 -15.86 -4.31
C MET A 215 13.98 -14.74 -4.29
N LEU A 216 14.16 -14.03 -3.17
CA LEU A 216 15.25 -13.04 -3.04
C LEU A 216 16.64 -13.69 -2.99
N ASN A 217 16.74 -14.99 -2.71
CA ASN A 217 18.00 -15.73 -2.80
C ASN A 217 18.24 -16.32 -4.20
N ASP A 218 17.25 -16.24 -5.10
CA ASP A 218 17.35 -16.70 -6.47
C ASP A 218 18.05 -15.64 -7.35
N SER A 219 19.07 -16.06 -8.07
CA SER A 219 19.86 -15.18 -8.94
C SER A 219 19.05 -14.65 -10.13
N ASP A 220 18.07 -15.41 -10.62
CA ASP A 220 17.24 -14.99 -11.76
C ASP A 220 16.27 -13.86 -11.39
N VAL A 221 15.82 -13.84 -10.12
CA VAL A 221 14.94 -12.78 -9.59
C VAL A 221 15.74 -11.50 -9.33
N THR A 222 16.97 -11.65 -8.84
CA THR A 222 17.79 -10.55 -8.33
C THR A 222 18.82 -10.01 -9.32
N VAL A 223 18.89 -10.59 -10.53
CA VAL A 223 19.80 -10.16 -11.60
C VAL A 223 19.69 -8.65 -11.86
N GLY A 224 20.84 -7.98 -11.92
CA GLY A 224 20.94 -6.54 -12.17
C GLY A 224 20.73 -5.64 -10.93
N LEU A 225 20.45 -6.20 -9.75
CA LEU A 225 20.47 -5.42 -8.50
C LEU A 225 21.91 -5.16 -8.05
N SER A 226 22.12 -4.00 -7.42
CA SER A 226 23.37 -3.75 -6.71
C SER A 226 23.46 -4.66 -5.48
N ALA A 227 24.68 -5.05 -5.10
CA ALA A 227 24.90 -5.88 -3.92
C ALA A 227 24.37 -5.23 -2.63
N GLU A 228 24.48 -3.90 -2.53
CA GLU A 228 23.99 -3.12 -1.40
C GLU A 228 22.45 -3.15 -1.31
N THR A 229 21.77 -2.87 -2.42
CA THR A 229 20.30 -2.93 -2.52
C THR A 229 19.78 -4.33 -2.16
N LEU A 230 20.39 -5.37 -2.73
CA LEU A 230 19.99 -6.75 -2.46
C LEU A 230 20.18 -7.11 -0.98
N ALA A 231 21.33 -6.73 -0.39
CA ALA A 231 21.58 -6.96 1.03
C ALA A 231 20.53 -6.28 1.92
N THR A 232 20.17 -5.01 1.62
CA THR A 232 19.12 -4.29 2.36
C THR A 232 17.74 -4.94 2.21
N LEU A 233 17.37 -5.38 1.00
CA LEU A 233 16.09 -6.07 0.78
C LEU A 233 16.04 -7.40 1.54
N CYS A 234 17.11 -8.19 1.50
CA CYS A 234 17.20 -9.43 2.26
C CYS A 234 17.15 -9.18 3.78
N GLU A 235 17.83 -8.15 4.29
CA GLU A 235 17.77 -7.76 5.70
C GLU A 235 16.33 -7.43 6.12
N ARG A 236 15.65 -6.56 5.35
CA ARG A 236 14.26 -6.18 5.63
C ARG A 236 13.30 -7.36 5.54
N ALA A 237 13.44 -8.23 4.54
CA ALA A 237 12.60 -9.41 4.41
C ALA A 237 12.77 -10.37 5.61
N ASN A 238 14.00 -10.59 6.08
CA ASN A 238 14.27 -11.37 7.28
C ASN A 238 13.72 -10.71 8.56
N GLN A 239 13.80 -9.38 8.66
CA GLN A 239 13.19 -8.64 9.76
C GLN A 239 11.66 -8.81 9.80
N LEU A 240 10.99 -8.73 8.64
CA LEU A 240 9.55 -9.00 8.54
C LEU A 240 9.20 -10.42 9.01
N LEU A 241 10.05 -11.41 8.74
CA LEU A 241 9.83 -12.80 9.18
C LEU A 241 9.94 -12.92 10.71
N VAL A 242 10.90 -12.22 11.34
CA VAL A 242 11.01 -12.15 12.80
C VAL A 242 9.80 -11.46 13.41
N GLU A 243 9.36 -10.34 12.83
CA GLU A 243 8.17 -9.61 13.26
C GLU A 243 6.91 -10.47 13.13
N GLN A 244 6.77 -11.22 12.03
CA GLN A 244 5.66 -12.15 11.83
C GLN A 244 5.60 -13.21 12.91
N ARG A 245 6.72 -13.89 13.18
CA ARG A 245 6.78 -14.93 14.21
C ARG A 245 6.47 -14.37 15.60
N SER A 246 6.97 -13.18 15.91
CA SER A 246 6.66 -12.50 17.17
C SER A 246 5.18 -12.14 17.29
N LEU A 247 4.58 -11.64 16.21
CA LEU A 247 3.16 -11.28 16.18
C LEU A 247 2.25 -12.51 16.28
N ASP A 248 2.58 -13.58 15.55
CA ASP A 248 1.83 -14.83 15.57
C ASP A 248 1.81 -15.44 16.98
N GLN A 249 2.95 -15.42 17.70
CA GLN A 249 3.03 -15.83 19.10
C GLN A 249 2.15 -14.96 20.02
N LYS A 250 2.23 -13.62 19.89
CA LYS A 250 1.40 -12.70 20.69
C LYS A 250 -0.10 -12.90 20.46
N ILE A 251 -0.50 -13.16 19.21
CA ILE A 251 -1.89 -13.49 18.87
C ILE A 251 -2.29 -14.81 19.53
N GLN A 252 -1.45 -15.85 19.47
CA GLN A 252 -1.73 -17.13 20.09
C GLN A 252 -1.88 -17.01 21.61
N ASP A 253 -0.97 -16.30 22.28
CA ASP A 253 -0.99 -16.08 23.72
C ASP A 253 -2.25 -15.31 24.16
N TYR A 254 -2.61 -14.26 23.40
CA TYR A 254 -3.81 -13.47 23.63
C TYR A 254 -5.08 -14.34 23.62
N PHE A 255 -5.25 -15.18 22.59
CA PHE A 255 -6.45 -16.03 22.45
C PHE A 255 -6.45 -17.30 23.30
N SER A 256 -5.37 -17.56 24.05
CA SER A 256 -5.27 -18.70 24.97
C SER A 256 -5.59 -18.30 26.42
N ASN A 257 -5.45 -17.03 26.79
CA ASN A 257 -5.58 -16.53 28.17
C ASN A 257 -6.86 -15.69 28.40
N SER A 258 -8.04 -16.23 28.07
CA SER A 258 -9.30 -15.47 27.89
C SER A 258 -10.06 -15.00 29.14
N GLU A 259 -9.53 -15.11 30.37
CA GLU A 259 -10.32 -14.88 31.61
C GLU A 259 -10.25 -13.47 32.23
N GLN A 260 -9.46 -12.52 31.72
CA GLN A 260 -9.31 -11.18 32.35
C GLN A 260 -9.71 -10.03 31.42
N SER A 261 -10.77 -9.29 31.80
CA SER A 261 -11.49 -8.34 30.94
C SER A 261 -10.98 -6.89 31.03
N LYS A 262 -11.01 -6.18 29.88
CA LYS A 262 -10.68 -4.77 29.58
C LYS A 262 -9.24 -4.44 29.17
N GLU A 263 -8.19 -4.86 29.89
CA GLU A 263 -6.80 -4.66 29.42
C GLU A 263 -6.53 -5.38 28.08
N PHE A 264 -7.27 -6.48 27.86
CA PHE A 264 -7.24 -7.25 26.62
C PHE A 264 -7.87 -6.51 25.43
N GLU A 265 -8.78 -5.55 25.60
CA GLU A 265 -9.44 -4.87 24.47
C GLU A 265 -8.48 -3.94 23.71
N THR A 266 -7.73 -3.10 24.43
CA THR A 266 -6.68 -2.25 23.85
C THR A 266 -5.58 -3.08 23.21
N MET A 267 -5.22 -4.21 23.84
CA MET A 267 -4.24 -5.15 23.30
C MET A 267 -4.73 -5.83 22.02
N ARG A 268 -6.01 -6.20 21.92
CA ARG A 268 -6.59 -6.77 20.70
C ARG A 268 -6.53 -5.79 19.53
N PHE A 269 -6.82 -4.52 19.80
CA PHE A 269 -6.77 -3.46 18.80
C PHE A 269 -5.34 -3.21 18.31
N SER A 270 -4.35 -3.19 19.20
CA SER A 270 -2.94 -3.05 18.81
C SER A 270 -2.43 -4.26 18.02
N LEU A 271 -2.86 -5.48 18.35
CA LEU A 271 -2.57 -6.67 17.54
C LEU A 271 -3.15 -6.57 16.13
N ALA A 272 -4.39 -6.07 16.00
CA ALA A 272 -5.02 -5.87 14.70
C ALA A 272 -4.26 -4.83 13.86
N ARG A 273 -3.82 -3.75 14.50
CA ARG A 273 -2.99 -2.72 13.87
C ARG A 273 -1.66 -3.29 13.36
N ASN A 274 -0.92 -3.97 14.23
CA ASN A 274 0.37 -4.57 13.88
C ASN A 274 0.22 -5.62 12.76
N TYR A 275 -0.88 -6.38 12.78
CA TYR A 275 -1.20 -7.34 11.72
C TYR A 275 -1.43 -6.65 10.38
N ALA A 276 -2.23 -5.59 10.35
CA ALA A 276 -2.48 -4.82 9.14
C ALA A 276 -1.16 -4.24 8.58
N GLU A 277 -0.32 -3.63 9.41
CA GLU A 277 0.94 -3.02 8.99
C GLU A 277 1.95 -4.04 8.46
N LEU A 278 2.03 -5.21 9.10
CA LEU A 278 2.86 -6.31 8.62
C LEU A 278 2.32 -6.89 7.31
N PHE A 279 1.01 -7.10 7.19
CA PHE A 279 0.35 -7.52 5.96
C PHE A 279 0.71 -6.59 4.79
N ALA A 280 0.61 -5.27 4.98
CA ALA A 280 0.89 -4.32 3.92
C ALA A 280 2.37 -4.36 3.48
N ARG A 281 3.31 -4.42 4.42
CA ARG A 281 4.74 -4.51 4.09
C ARG A 281 5.08 -5.79 3.33
N ILE A 282 4.50 -6.93 3.71
CA ILE A 282 4.65 -8.20 2.99
C ILE A 282 4.00 -8.13 1.61
N ALA A 283 2.80 -7.54 1.50
CA ALA A 283 2.10 -7.39 0.23
C ALA A 283 2.89 -6.54 -0.77
N VAL A 284 3.49 -5.43 -0.31
CA VAL A 284 4.28 -4.54 -1.17
C VAL A 284 5.60 -5.20 -1.62
N LEU A 285 6.27 -5.90 -0.70
CA LEU A 285 7.46 -6.69 -1.02
C LEU A 285 7.14 -7.83 -2.01
N GLY A 286 6.07 -8.59 -1.76
CA GLY A 286 5.62 -9.68 -2.61
C GLY A 286 5.26 -9.19 -4.01
N PHE A 287 4.45 -8.13 -4.11
CA PHE A 287 4.14 -7.52 -5.40
C PHE A 287 5.40 -7.18 -6.19
N TRP A 288 6.39 -6.53 -5.56
CA TRP A 288 7.63 -6.17 -6.25
C TRP A 288 8.41 -7.42 -6.70
N VAL A 289 8.61 -8.42 -5.84
CA VAL A 289 9.33 -9.65 -6.18
C VAL A 289 8.69 -10.39 -7.36
N PHE A 290 7.37 -10.47 -7.41
CA PHE A 290 6.66 -11.18 -8.48
C PHE A 290 6.53 -10.38 -9.78
N ASN A 291 6.63 -9.04 -9.74
CA ASN A 291 6.46 -8.19 -10.93
C ASN A 291 7.74 -7.50 -11.40
N ARG A 292 8.86 -7.60 -10.66
CA ARG A 292 10.07 -6.79 -10.86
C ARG A 292 10.45 -6.61 -12.33
N HIS A 293 10.53 -7.70 -13.09
CA HIS A 293 10.95 -7.67 -14.49
C HIS A 293 9.91 -7.07 -15.46
N GLY A 294 8.64 -7.06 -15.06
CA GLY A 294 7.54 -6.44 -15.81
C GLY A 294 7.25 -4.99 -15.40
N LEU A 295 7.81 -4.50 -14.29
CA LEU A 295 7.72 -3.10 -13.90
C LEU A 295 8.60 -2.23 -14.81
N ARG A 296 8.30 -0.95 -14.89
CA ARG A 296 9.19 0.00 -15.59
C ARG A 296 10.58 0.06 -14.93
N PRO A 297 11.65 0.36 -15.69
CA PRO A 297 13.04 0.28 -15.22
C PRO A 297 13.31 0.94 -13.86
N ALA A 298 12.75 2.13 -13.63
CA ALA A 298 13.00 2.89 -12.41
C ALA A 298 12.38 2.30 -11.13
N LEU A 299 11.47 1.32 -11.25
CA LEU A 299 10.95 0.58 -10.09
C LEU A 299 11.63 -0.77 -9.87
N GLN A 300 12.41 -1.26 -10.85
CA GLN A 300 13.05 -2.57 -10.80
C GLN A 300 14.23 -2.61 -9.82
N ASP A 301 14.79 -1.46 -9.46
CA ASP A 301 15.91 -1.38 -8.52
C ASP A 301 15.46 -1.51 -7.04
N GLY A 302 14.16 -1.48 -6.76
CA GLY A 302 13.63 -1.59 -5.39
C GLY A 302 13.94 -0.39 -4.49
N ALA A 303 14.40 0.74 -5.03
CA ALA A 303 14.75 1.91 -4.22
C ALA A 303 13.52 2.48 -3.49
N TRP A 304 12.41 2.65 -4.20
CA TRP A 304 11.13 3.10 -3.63
C TRP A 304 10.62 2.13 -2.55
N LEU A 305 10.83 0.83 -2.73
CA LEU A 305 10.41 -0.21 -1.81
C LEU A 305 11.19 -0.12 -0.49
N ILE A 306 12.51 0.03 -0.56
CA ILE A 306 13.35 0.22 0.64
C ILE A 306 12.95 1.51 1.38
N ILE A 307 12.72 2.61 0.66
CA ILE A 307 12.27 3.87 1.26
C ILE A 307 10.94 3.67 1.99
N PHE A 308 9.97 3.00 1.37
CA PHE A 308 8.69 2.71 1.99
C PHE A 308 8.84 1.82 3.23
N LEU A 309 9.60 0.71 3.14
CA LEU A 309 9.78 -0.21 4.26
C LEU A 309 10.42 0.49 5.48
N ASN A 310 11.45 1.31 5.25
CA ASN A 310 12.08 2.10 6.31
C ASN A 310 11.10 3.13 6.92
N ALA A 311 10.35 3.84 6.07
CA ALA A 311 9.40 4.86 6.53
C ALA A 311 8.23 4.24 7.31
N ALA A 312 7.73 3.08 6.88
CA ALA A 312 6.66 2.33 7.53
C ALA A 312 7.07 1.78 8.90
N GLU A 313 8.36 1.47 9.10
CA GLU A 313 8.93 1.13 10.42
C GLU A 313 9.14 2.34 11.34
N GLY A 314 8.86 3.56 10.86
CA GLY A 314 9.08 4.79 11.60
C GLY A 314 10.54 5.22 11.67
N GLN A 315 11.41 4.70 10.79
CA GLN A 315 12.79 5.16 10.72
C GLN A 315 12.82 6.63 10.29
N THR A 316 13.50 7.46 11.08
CA THR A 316 13.64 8.91 10.82
C THR A 316 14.94 9.25 10.12
N ALA A 317 15.83 8.27 9.93
CA ALA A 317 17.08 8.46 9.21
C ALA A 317 16.78 8.64 7.71
N PRO A 318 17.45 9.59 7.04
CA PRO A 318 17.25 9.77 5.62
C PRO A 318 17.69 8.51 4.88
N PRO A 319 16.94 8.08 3.84
CA PRO A 319 17.39 7.00 2.98
C PRO A 319 18.72 7.37 2.34
N MET A 320 19.48 6.34 1.96
CA MET A 320 20.70 6.52 1.20
C MET A 320 20.45 7.40 -0.03
N THR A 321 21.40 8.30 -0.30
CA THR A 321 21.29 9.26 -1.40
C THR A 321 20.95 8.58 -2.73
N SER A 322 21.56 7.44 -3.04
CA SER A 322 21.30 6.68 -4.27
C SER A 322 19.82 6.28 -4.42
N LEU A 323 19.21 5.73 -3.35
CA LEU A 323 17.81 5.30 -3.35
C LEU A 323 16.86 6.48 -3.55
N ARG A 324 17.15 7.59 -2.85
CA ARG A 324 16.37 8.82 -2.95
C ARG A 324 16.41 9.40 -4.36
N GLU A 325 17.61 9.52 -4.93
CA GLU A 325 17.77 10.13 -6.25
C GLU A 325 17.15 9.28 -7.36
N SER A 326 17.23 7.94 -7.28
CA SER A 326 16.55 7.05 -8.23
C SER A 326 15.01 7.23 -8.19
N THR A 327 14.43 7.17 -6.98
CA THR A 327 12.98 7.30 -6.79
C THR A 327 12.47 8.69 -7.18
N LEU A 328 13.23 9.75 -6.88
CA LEU A 328 12.88 11.11 -7.26
C LEU A 328 13.01 11.34 -8.77
N ALA A 329 14.02 10.74 -9.42
CA ALA A 329 14.17 10.85 -10.87
C ALA A 329 12.95 10.28 -11.60
N ASP A 330 12.43 9.12 -11.15
CA ASP A 330 11.17 8.56 -11.68
C ASP A 330 9.99 9.51 -11.46
N LEU A 331 9.81 10.05 -10.26
CA LEU A 331 8.73 11.01 -9.97
C LEU A 331 8.75 12.21 -10.94
N LEU A 332 9.93 12.80 -11.13
CA LEU A 332 10.11 13.94 -12.02
C LEU A 332 9.84 13.57 -13.48
N ASP A 333 10.30 12.40 -13.92
CA ASP A 333 10.04 11.88 -15.26
C ASP A 333 8.54 11.72 -15.51
N ARG A 334 7.81 11.04 -14.61
CA ARG A 334 6.36 10.83 -14.72
C ARG A 334 5.58 12.14 -14.79
N ILE A 335 5.98 13.14 -14.02
CA ILE A 335 5.35 14.47 -14.08
C ILE A 335 5.64 15.15 -15.42
N SER A 336 6.89 15.12 -15.88
CA SER A 336 7.32 15.78 -17.12
C SER A 336 6.71 15.16 -18.38
N THR A 337 6.50 13.84 -18.37
CA THR A 337 5.91 13.08 -19.47
C THR A 337 4.38 12.95 -19.34
N ASN A 338 3.78 13.62 -18.36
CA ASN A 338 2.32 13.63 -18.11
C ASN A 338 1.72 12.22 -17.91
N HIS A 339 2.37 11.40 -17.11
CA HIS A 339 1.87 10.10 -16.71
C HIS A 339 1.32 10.11 -15.28
N MET A 340 0.48 9.13 -14.98
CA MET A 340 0.02 8.85 -13.61
C MET A 340 1.21 8.41 -12.75
N LEU A 341 1.21 8.85 -11.49
CA LEU A 341 2.18 8.46 -10.46
C LEU A 341 1.81 7.08 -9.92
N SER A 342 2.00 6.06 -10.76
CA SER A 342 1.50 4.70 -10.57
C SER A 342 2.59 3.67 -10.82
N VAL A 343 2.49 2.47 -10.24
CA VAL A 343 3.30 1.28 -10.59
C VAL A 343 2.95 0.74 -11.97
N ILE A 344 1.75 1.05 -12.48
CA ILE A 344 1.29 0.72 -13.83
C ILE A 344 1.60 1.90 -14.76
N ASP A 345 2.03 1.60 -15.98
CA ASP A 345 2.28 2.64 -16.96
C ASP A 345 0.98 3.16 -17.59
N PHE A 346 0.54 4.36 -17.16
CA PHE A 346 -0.68 4.99 -17.66
C PHE A 346 -0.45 6.46 -18.02
N ALA A 347 -0.56 6.80 -19.30
CA ALA A 347 -0.46 8.17 -19.79
C ALA A 347 -1.74 8.96 -19.47
N LEU A 348 -1.60 10.16 -18.92
CA LEU A 348 -2.73 11.05 -18.65
C LEU A 348 -3.13 11.80 -19.93
N ALA A 349 -4.39 12.24 -19.97
CA ALA A 349 -4.86 13.09 -21.05
C ALA A 349 -3.99 14.37 -21.16
N PRO A 350 -3.71 14.85 -22.38
CA PRO A 350 -2.93 16.07 -22.57
C PRO A 350 -3.56 17.26 -21.82
N ARG A 351 -2.74 18.09 -21.18
CA ARG A 351 -3.20 19.23 -20.36
C ARG A 351 -4.03 20.25 -21.15
N ASP A 352 -3.82 20.34 -22.46
CA ASP A 352 -4.54 21.24 -23.38
C ASP A 352 -5.74 20.59 -24.09
N ALA A 353 -6.11 19.35 -23.73
CA ALA A 353 -7.26 18.69 -24.32
C ALA A 353 -8.54 19.44 -23.91
N LYS A 354 -9.07 20.29 -24.80
CA LYS A 354 -10.44 20.81 -24.67
C LYS A 354 -11.38 19.61 -24.58
N PRO A 355 -12.35 19.59 -23.65
CA PRO A 355 -13.35 18.53 -23.63
C PRO A 355 -14.02 18.52 -25.00
N VAL A 356 -13.89 17.41 -25.71
CA VAL A 356 -14.64 17.19 -26.95
C VAL A 356 -16.10 17.12 -26.52
N LYS A 357 -16.80 18.26 -26.61
CA LYS A 357 -18.26 18.27 -26.63
C LYS A 357 -18.65 17.54 -27.91
N LYS A 358 -18.73 16.21 -27.87
CA LYS A 358 -19.60 15.51 -28.81
C LYS A 358 -20.98 16.05 -28.52
N GLU A 359 -21.56 16.77 -29.47
CA GLU A 359 -22.98 17.04 -29.47
C GLU A 359 -23.66 15.68 -29.29
N ILE A 360 -24.25 15.48 -28.12
CA ILE A 360 -25.23 14.42 -27.91
C ILE A 360 -26.44 14.91 -28.70
N THR A 361 -26.48 14.60 -29.99
CA THR A 361 -27.71 14.72 -30.77
C THR A 361 -28.75 13.83 -30.09
N PRO A 362 -29.93 14.37 -29.75
CA PRO A 362 -30.95 13.68 -28.96
C PRO A 362 -31.44 12.37 -29.60
#